data_AF-A0A353GW71-F1
#
_entry.id   AF-A0A353GW71-F1
#
_cell.length_a   1.000
_cell.length_b   1.000
_cell.length_c   1.000
_cell.angle_alpha   90.00
_cell.angle_beta   90.00
_cell.angle_gamma   90.00
#
_symmetry.space_group_name_H-M   'P 1'
#
loop_
_entity.id
_entity.type
_entity.pdbx_description
1 polymer ?
#
loop_
_entity_poly.entity_id
_entity_poly.type
_entity_poly.pdbx_seq_one_letter_code
_entity_poly.pdbx_strand_id
1 'polypeptide(L)' 'MAFILIPIFITVAIFQIPTLIKKKYWRELIVFSSLSIIALSPSLLYVSGVQLPSPIPLMKYVIEDILHLKY' A
#
# COMPACT_ATOMS: atom_id res chain seq x y z
N MET A 1 14.42 6.14 -7.16
CA MET A 1 13.18 5.34 -6.99
C MET A 1 11.89 6.16 -7.13
N ALA A 2 11.75 7.33 -6.49
CA ALA A 2 10.49 8.11 -6.45
C ALA A 2 9.90 8.48 -7.82
N PHE A 3 10.75 8.76 -8.82
CA PHE A 3 10.34 9.20 -10.15
C PHE A 3 9.45 8.20 -10.91
N ILE A 4 9.50 6.91 -10.57
CA ILE A 4 8.73 5.86 -11.27
C ILE A 4 7.41 5.56 -10.55
N LEU A 5 7.37 5.79 -9.23
CA LEU A 5 6.21 5.48 -8.38
C LEU A 5 4.98 6.33 -8.74
N ILE A 6 5.19 7.63 -8.92
CA ILE A 6 4.14 8.61 -9.24
C ILE A 6 3.46 8.29 -10.59
N PRO A 7 4.17 8.11 -11.72
CA PRO A 7 3.53 7.83 -12.99
C PRO A 7 2.81 6.48 -13.02
N ILE A 8 3.26 5.47 -12.25
CA ILE A 8 2.55 4.19 -12.13
C ILE A 8 1.18 4.40 -11.48
N PHE A 9 1.13 5.05 -10.32
CA PHE A 9 -0.14 5.33 -9.63
C PHE A 9 -1.10 6.16 -10.50
N ILE A 10 -0.58 7.14 -11.23
CA ILE A 10 -1.37 7.96 -12.17
C ILE A 10 -1.92 7.12 -13.32
N THR A 11 -1.10 6.25 -13.92
CA THR A 11 -1.54 5.40 -15.05
C THR A 11 -2.64 4.43 -14.61
N VAL A 12 -2.48 3.81 -13.44
CA VAL A 12 -3.51 2.92 -12.87
C VAL A 12 -4.78 3.70 -12.57
N ALA A 13 -4.69 4.90 -11.99
CA ALA A 13 -5.83 5.76 -11.71
C ALA A 13 -6.58 6.14 -13.00
N ILE A 14 -5.88 6.56 -14.05
CA ILE A 14 -6.48 6.96 -15.34
C ILE A 14 -7.12 5.77 -16.06
N PHE A 15 -6.63 4.54 -15.89
CA PHE A 15 -7.29 3.36 -16.47
C PHE A 15 -8.49 2.87 -15.64
N GLN A 16 -8.34 2.82 -14.32
CA GLN A 16 -9.36 2.25 -13.44
C GLN A 16 -10.51 3.20 -13.16
N ILE A 17 -10.25 4.47 -12.84
CA ILE A 17 -11.28 5.46 -12.47
C ILE A 17 -12.35 5.62 -13.56
N PRO A 18 -12.03 5.89 -14.83
CA PRO A 18 -13.06 6.07 -15.85
C PRO A 18 -13.77 4.75 -16.18
N THR A 19 -13.09 3.61 -16.08
CA THR A 19 -13.71 2.29 -16.27
C THR A 19 -14.76 2.02 -15.20
N LEU A 20 -14.43 2.33 -13.93
CA LEU A 20 -15.32 2.16 -12.77
C LEU A 20 -16.50 3.15 -12.79
N ILE A 21 -16.26 4.40 -13.19
CA ILE A 21 -17.31 5.42 -13.38
C ILE A 21 -18.27 5.02 -14.51
N LYS A 22 -17.74 4.55 -15.65
CA LYS A 22 -18.57 4.08 -16.77
C LYS A 22 -19.46 2.90 -16.40
N LYS A 23 -18.97 1.98 -15.55
CA LYS A 23 -19.76 0.85 -15.05
C LYS A 23 -20.65 1.17 -13.83
N LYS A 24 -20.69 2.44 -13.37
CA LYS A 24 -21.41 2.88 -12.15
C LYS A 24 -21.02 2.09 -10.88
N TYR A 25 -19.83 1.53 -10.81
CA TYR A 25 -19.37 0.80 -9.62
C TYR A 25 -18.73 1.74 -8.59
N TRP A 26 -19.57 2.58 -7.99
CA TRP A 26 -19.14 3.55 -6.97
C TRP A 26 -18.53 2.88 -5.72
N ARG A 27 -19.02 1.69 -5.33
CA ARG A 27 -18.45 0.91 -4.23
C ARG A 27 -17.04 0.41 -4.55
N GLU A 28 -16.82 -0.08 -5.77
CA GLU A 28 -15.49 -0.53 -6.22
C GLU A 28 -14.53 0.65 -6.35
N LEU A 29 -15.00 1.82 -6.80
CA LEU A 29 -14.20 3.04 -6.85
C LEU A 29 -13.69 3.43 -5.45
N ILE A 30 -14.56 3.35 -4.44
CA ILE A 30 -14.20 3.65 -3.05
C ILE A 30 -13.18 2.66 -2.51
N VAL A 31 -13.37 1.36 -2.75
CA VAL A 31 -12.43 0.31 -2.32
C VAL A 31 -11.09 0.44 -3.02
N PHE A 32 -11.09 0.72 -4.32
CA PHE A 32 -9.85 0.94 -5.07
C PHE A 32 -9.10 2.19 -4.59
N SER A 33 -9.82 3.28 -4.35
CA SER A 33 -9.23 4.51 -3.83
C SER A 33 -8.68 4.32 -2.41
N SER A 34 -9.41 3.62 -1.52
CA SER A 34 -8.93 3.38 -0.16
C SER A 34 -7.70 2.47 -0.15
N LEU A 35 -7.69 1.39 -0.93
CA LEU A 35 -6.52 0.53 -1.11
C LEU A 35 -5.33 1.29 -1.70
N SER A 36 -5.58 2.16 -2.68
CA SER A 36 -4.53 3.00 -3.26
C SER A 36 -3.92 3.94 -2.23
N ILE A 37 -4.73 4.58 -1.39
CA ILE A 37 -4.23 5.44 -0.30
C ILE A 37 -3.41 4.62 0.71
N ILE A 38 -3.87 3.43 1.08
CA ILE A 38 -3.16 2.53 1.98
C ILE A 38 -1.81 2.11 1.39
N ALA A 39 -1.73 1.85 0.08
CA ALA A 39 -0.48 1.53 -0.60
C ALA A 39 0.43 2.74 -0.77
N LEU A 40 -0.14 3.93 -0.97
CA LEU A 40 0.58 5.17 -1.24
C LEU A 40 1.23 5.75 0.02
N SER A 41 0.61 5.60 1.19
CA SER A 41 1.19 6.01 2.49
C SER A 41 2.58 5.42 2.79
N PRO A 42 2.78 4.08 2.81
CA PRO A 42 4.10 3.49 3.03
C PRO A 42 5.05 3.73 1.85
N SER A 43 4.53 3.87 0.63
CA SER A 43 5.33 4.23 -0.54
C SER A 43 5.93 5.63 -0.42
N LEU A 44 5.16 6.60 0.09
CA LEU A 44 5.62 7.96 0.38
C LEU A 44 6.65 7.96 1.51
N LEU A 45 6.41 7.21 2.60
CA LEU A 45 7.37 7.06 3.69
C LEU A 45 8.69 6.46 3.19
N TYR A 46 8.62 5.45 2.33
CA TYR A 46 9.82 4.85 1.73
C TYR A 46 10.58 5.84 0.83
N VAL A 47 9.85 6.65 0.05
CA VAL A 47 10.42 7.68 -0.82
C VAL A 47 11.03 8.84 -0.03
N SER A 48 10.45 9.24 1.10
CA SER A 48 10.99 10.28 1.98
C SER A 48 12.23 9.85 2.75
N GLY A 49 12.75 8.64 2.49
CA GLY A 49 13.93 8.11 3.14
C GLY A 49 13.67 7.65 4.58
N VAL A 50 12.40 7.61 5.00
CA VAL A 50 12.03 6.97 6.26
C VAL A 50 12.30 5.49 6.08
N GLN A 51 13.31 4.99 6.78
CA GLN A 51 13.57 3.56 6.87
C GLN A 51 12.33 2.93 7.47
N LEU A 52 11.52 2.28 6.63
CA LEU A 52 10.44 1.44 7.12
C LEU A 52 11.09 0.47 8.12
N PRO A 53 10.66 0.46 9.40
CA PRO A 53 11.22 -0.45 10.37
C PRO A 53 11.09 -1.84 9.75
N SER A 54 12.23 -2.53 9.60
CA SER A 54 12.20 -3.84 8.94
C SER A 54 11.15 -4.68 9.64
N PRO A 55 10.40 -5.56 8.96
CA PRO A 55 9.41 -6.39 9.62
C PRO A 55 10.03 -7.46 10.54
N ILE A 56 11.36 -7.55 10.62
CA ILE A 56 12.09 -8.53 11.44
C ILE A 56 11.79 -8.43 12.96
N PRO A 57 11.78 -7.25 13.60
CA PRO A 57 11.40 -7.11 15.00
C PRO A 57 9.91 -7.37 15.21
N LEU A 58 9.05 -7.00 14.24
CA LEU A 58 7.62 -7.26 14.29
C LEU A 58 7.33 -8.77 14.20
N MET A 59 8.02 -9.47 13.29
CA MET A 59 7.98 -10.91 13.18
C MET A 59 8.54 -11.58 14.43
N LYS A 60 9.66 -11.12 14.98
CA LYS A 60 10.18 -11.62 16.25
C LYS A 60 9.15 -11.50 17.36
N TYR A 61 8.49 -10.35 17.49
CA TYR A 61 7.44 -10.16 18.49
C TYR A 61 6.27 -11.13 18.29
N VAL A 62 5.79 -11.32 17.05
CA VAL A 62 4.71 -12.29 16.78
C VAL A 62 5.17 -13.73 17.07
N ILE A 63 6.42 -14.09 16.76
CA ILE A 63 6.94 -15.45 16.92
C ILE A 63 7.23 -15.77 18.40
N GLU A 64 7.87 -14.85 19.13
CA GLU A 64 8.22 -15.03 20.55
C GLU A 64 7.00 -14.83 21.46
N ASP A 65 6.18 -13.81 21.22
CA ASP A 65 5.13 -13.36 22.14
C ASP A 65 3.78 -14.08 21.91
N ILE A 66 3.41 -14.35 20.64
CA ILE A 66 2.14 -15.04 20.33
C ILE A 66 2.35 -16.55 20.16
N LEU A 67 3.45 -16.96 19.53
CA LEU A 67 3.72 -18.37 19.25
C LEU A 67 4.57 -19.06 20.32
N HIS A 68 5.14 -18.33 21.27
CA HIS A 68 6.00 -18.87 22.35
C HIS A 68 7.14 -19.77 21.81
N LEU A 69 7.53 -19.60 20.54
CA LEU A 69 8.62 -20.35 19.94
C LEU A 69 9.91 -19.62 20.26
N LYS A 70 10.58 -20.06 21.32
CA LYS A 70 11.94 -19.66 21.67
C LYS A 70 12.88 -20.10 20.54
N TYR A 71 13.52 -19.15 19.86
CA TYR A 71 14.65 -19.42 18.98
C TYR A 71 15.93 -18.88 19.59
#